data_AF-A0A944J0W9-F1
#
_entry.id   AF-A0A944J0W9-F1
#
_cell.length_a   1.000
_cell.length_b   1.000
_cell.length_c   1.000
_cell.angle_alpha   90.00
_cell.angle_beta   90.00
_cell.angle_gamma   90.00
#
_symmetry.space_group_name_H-M   'P 1'
#
loop_
_entity.id
_entity.type
_entity.pdbx_description
1 polymer ?
#
loop_
_entity_poly.entity_id
_entity_poly.type
_entity_poly.pdbx_seq_one_letter_code
_entity_poly.pdbx_strand_id
1 'polypeptide(L)'
;MNTPHPRRLPLLLPAALLALLGSVLAAPTRAAAGHTQAVTAQGTGSAQIRVKAGSFPITFQNNTRGTYSDAQIHVTVLGQVTPGQWSYMKPDGTMAHINHLDATAPGHLVKNGVDYPDMSFTLAQVGGTVPSPPAIRGGRIYLSLGSPVFIPVSPDDQGWGGPDPRNPRDPNSDVYYDWYEYTYVHGEVAFGGNTTQVDQFGFPITSWLRQSSTGYDNTQGITRTRAEVVQQYAASVGAAFAPLRGTYRITAPRSSDLFLEGGAQQNHLTAAIDQAWAYYTTHQFTLNRLGETFSGRVTGSTLTFSKNGAGPFTLRKPTSPDVMACAGPLASGNDTEKQLGAEFCAALNRGVALDTAVWYTPAAYYTGAAKNDYAGFFHTVGLGKRAYGFPYDDINDQSSVQILNNADPPTGLTLGIGW
;
A
#
# COMPACT_ATOMS: atom_id res chain seq x y z
N MET A 1 19.26 40.41 27.77
CA MET A 1 19.58 39.86 26.43
C MET A 1 19.62 38.35 26.58
N ASN A 2 18.50 37.67 26.32
CA ASN A 2 18.39 36.21 26.42
C ASN A 2 18.44 35.63 25.00
N THR A 3 19.45 34.83 24.74
CA THR A 3 19.57 33.97 23.56
C THR A 3 18.71 32.71 23.76
N PRO A 4 17.90 32.27 22.78
CA PRO A 4 17.24 30.98 22.86
C PRO A 4 18.09 29.88 22.21
N HIS A 5 18.21 28.75 22.91
CA HIS A 5 18.76 27.49 22.42
C HIS A 5 17.91 26.92 21.27
N PRO A 6 18.51 26.24 20.27
CA PRO A 6 17.76 25.58 19.22
C PRO A 6 17.14 24.27 19.74
N ARG A 7 15.81 24.14 19.56
CA ARG A 7 15.07 22.89 19.76
C ARG A 7 15.54 21.84 18.75
N ARG A 8 15.95 20.67 19.22
CA ARG A 8 16.20 19.49 18.39
C ARG A 8 14.85 19.00 17.83
N LEU A 9 14.69 18.98 16.51
CA LEU A 9 13.60 18.28 15.83
C LEU A 9 13.82 16.76 15.97
N PRO A 10 12.75 15.96 16.12
CA PRO A 10 12.86 14.51 16.09
C PRO A 10 13.17 14.03 14.67
N LEU A 11 14.11 13.10 14.56
CA LEU A 11 14.53 12.42 13.35
C LEU A 11 13.36 11.53 12.87
N LEU A 12 12.66 11.94 11.81
CA LEU A 12 11.71 11.08 11.11
C LEU A 12 12.51 10.07 10.29
N LEU A 13 12.52 8.80 10.70
CA LEU A 13 12.97 7.71 9.82
C LEU A 13 12.01 7.64 8.62
N PRO A 14 12.50 7.56 7.38
CA PRO A 14 11.63 7.38 6.22
C PRO A 14 10.97 5.99 6.27
N ALA A 15 9.68 5.97 6.00
CA ALA A 15 8.80 4.81 5.98
C ALA A 15 9.01 3.87 4.77
N ALA A 16 10.26 3.71 4.31
CA ALA A 16 10.60 2.76 3.27
C ALA A 16 10.87 1.38 3.88
N LEU A 17 9.86 0.75 4.50
CA LEU A 17 9.93 -0.67 4.90
C LEU A 17 8.57 -1.29 5.24
N LEU A 18 7.56 -1.17 4.36
CA LEU A 18 6.40 -2.09 4.40
C LEU A 18 6.48 -3.22 3.35
N ALA A 19 7.54 -3.25 2.54
CA ALA A 19 7.90 -4.39 1.72
C ALA A 19 9.40 -4.70 1.89
N LEU A 20 9.71 -5.94 2.28
CA LEU A 20 11.02 -6.51 2.62
C LEU A 20 11.62 -6.13 3.99
N LEU A 21 11.40 -7.00 5.00
CA LEU A 21 12.45 -7.81 5.66
C LEU A 21 11.91 -8.42 6.96
N GLY A 22 11.80 -9.74 6.99
CA GLY A 22 11.88 -10.49 8.23
C GLY A 22 13.34 -10.58 8.65
N SER A 23 13.70 -9.91 9.75
CA SER A 23 14.86 -10.27 10.56
C SER A 23 14.76 -9.60 11.93
N VAL A 24 14.90 -10.46 12.94
CA VAL A 24 14.72 -10.25 14.38
C VAL A 24 15.82 -9.36 14.96
N LEU A 25 15.45 -8.44 15.86
CA LEU A 25 16.33 -7.94 16.93
C LEU A 25 15.48 -7.72 18.19
N ALA A 26 15.78 -8.51 19.22
CA ALA A 26 15.17 -8.43 20.54
C ALA A 26 15.81 -7.30 21.37
N ALA A 27 15.00 -6.57 22.12
CA ALA A 27 15.44 -5.65 23.18
C ALA A 27 14.43 -5.65 24.35
N PRO A 28 14.86 -5.30 25.57
CA PRO A 28 14.40 -5.97 26.79
C PRO A 28 13.08 -5.43 27.37
N THR A 29 12.34 -6.34 27.99
CA THR A 29 11.10 -6.12 28.75
C THR A 29 11.29 -5.20 29.95
N ARG A 30 10.41 -4.19 30.08
CA ARG A 30 10.07 -3.57 31.37
C ARG A 30 8.59 -3.76 31.64
N ALA A 31 8.29 -4.42 32.75
CA ALA A 31 6.93 -4.63 33.26
C ALA A 31 6.34 -3.30 33.74
N ALA A 32 5.10 -3.01 33.35
CA ALA A 32 4.28 -1.98 33.97
C ALA A 32 2.95 -2.60 34.41
N ALA A 33 2.67 -2.47 35.70
CA ALA A 33 1.50 -3.00 36.38
C ALA A 33 0.21 -2.32 35.91
N GLY A 34 -0.86 -3.11 35.81
CA GLY A 34 -2.15 -2.69 35.29
C GLY A 34 -2.96 -1.83 36.26
N HIS A 35 -3.73 -0.90 35.68
CA HIS A 35 -4.91 -0.32 36.30
C HIS A 35 -6.05 -0.31 35.28
N THR A 36 -7.00 -1.23 35.45
CA THR A 36 -8.30 -1.22 34.78
C THR A 36 -9.18 -0.14 35.40
N GLN A 37 -9.54 0.89 34.63
CA GLN A 37 -10.72 1.72 34.91
C GLN A 37 -11.81 1.39 33.89
N ALA A 38 -12.95 0.93 34.42
CA ALA A 38 -14.18 0.77 33.65
C ALA A 38 -14.84 2.15 33.48
N VAL A 39 -15.12 2.54 32.24
CA VAL A 39 -15.97 3.70 31.93
C VAL A 39 -17.33 3.16 31.49
N THR A 40 -18.36 3.42 32.29
CA THR A 40 -19.76 3.17 31.93
C THR A 40 -20.28 4.31 31.06
N ALA A 41 -20.69 4.01 29.83
CA ALA A 41 -21.52 4.89 29.01
C ALA A 41 -22.92 4.29 28.90
N GLN A 42 -23.93 5.02 29.40
CA GLN A 42 -25.34 4.73 29.18
C GLN A 42 -25.73 5.20 27.77
N GLY A 43 -26.28 4.29 26.97
CA GLY A 43 -26.83 4.57 25.64
C GLY A 43 -27.35 3.29 25.00
N THR A 44 -28.62 3.27 24.63
CA THR A 44 -29.44 2.12 24.23
C THR A 44 -28.89 1.36 23.00
N GLY A 45 -28.70 0.04 23.15
CA GLY A 45 -28.80 -0.94 22.06
C GLY A 45 -27.67 -0.94 21.02
N SER A 46 -26.41 -1.03 21.44
CA SER A 46 -25.31 -1.48 20.57
C SER A 46 -24.53 -2.59 21.26
N ALA A 47 -24.26 -3.69 20.55
CA ALA A 47 -23.42 -4.76 21.07
C ALA A 47 -22.04 -4.17 21.40
N GLN A 48 -21.68 -4.11 22.68
CA GLN A 48 -20.36 -3.66 23.08
C GLN A 48 -19.33 -4.66 22.56
N ILE A 49 -18.61 -4.30 21.51
CA ILE A 49 -17.47 -5.06 21.03
C ILE A 49 -16.47 -5.12 22.19
N ARG A 50 -16.22 -6.33 22.71
CA ARG A 50 -15.21 -6.54 23.74
C ARG A 50 -13.84 -6.37 23.10
N VAL A 51 -13.32 -5.15 23.14
CA VAL A 51 -11.96 -4.85 22.65
C VAL A 51 -10.97 -5.49 23.62
N LYS A 52 -10.27 -6.53 23.17
CA LYS A 52 -9.15 -7.14 23.91
C LYS A 52 -8.05 -6.10 24.09
N ALA A 53 -7.25 -6.19 25.16
CA ALA A 53 -6.12 -5.29 25.36
C ALA A 53 -5.23 -5.23 24.11
N GLY A 54 -4.90 -4.01 23.66
CA GLY A 54 -4.15 -3.77 22.43
C GLY A 54 -4.95 -3.89 21.13
N SER A 55 -6.24 -4.18 21.18
CA SER A 55 -7.12 -4.18 20.00
C SER A 55 -7.77 -2.80 19.81
N PHE A 56 -8.34 -2.57 18.63
CA PHE A 56 -9.08 -1.35 18.28
C PHE A 56 -10.23 -1.66 17.32
N PRO A 57 -11.28 -0.84 17.23
CA PRO A 57 -12.38 -1.09 16.30
C PRO A 57 -11.95 -0.82 14.85
N ILE A 58 -12.25 -1.77 13.96
CA ILE A 58 -12.23 -1.60 12.51
C ILE A 58 -13.69 -1.52 12.06
N THR A 59 -14.11 -0.34 11.60
CA THR A 59 -15.46 -0.09 11.10
C THR A 59 -15.46 -0.08 9.58
N PHE A 60 -16.34 -0.85 8.97
CA PHE A 60 -16.63 -0.88 7.54
C PHE A 60 -17.89 -0.07 7.27
N GLN A 61 -17.74 1.04 6.56
CA GLN A 61 -18.86 1.92 6.25
C GLN A 61 -19.30 1.70 4.80
N ASN A 62 -20.52 1.18 4.62
CA ASN A 62 -21.13 1.04 3.30
C ASN A 62 -21.53 2.40 2.74
N ASN A 63 -20.68 2.96 1.88
CA ASN A 63 -20.90 4.23 1.18
C ASN A 63 -21.22 3.99 -0.30
N THR A 64 -21.72 2.80 -0.68
CA THR A 64 -22.07 2.45 -2.06
C THR A 64 -23.39 3.08 -2.53
N ARG A 65 -24.03 3.88 -1.66
CA ARG A 65 -25.25 4.67 -1.93
C ARG A 65 -26.42 3.81 -2.42
N GLY A 66 -26.57 2.63 -1.83
CA GLY A 66 -27.65 1.68 -2.15
C GLY A 66 -27.37 0.78 -3.34
N THR A 67 -26.19 0.89 -3.99
CA THR A 67 -25.79 -0.05 -5.05
C THR A 67 -25.60 -1.46 -4.50
N TYR A 68 -24.96 -1.59 -3.34
CA TYR A 68 -24.78 -2.85 -2.64
C TYR A 68 -25.31 -2.74 -1.22
N SER A 69 -26.10 -3.72 -0.80
CA SER A 69 -26.48 -3.87 0.60
C SER A 69 -25.32 -4.44 1.43
N ASP A 70 -25.39 -4.31 2.76
CA ASP A 70 -24.38 -4.87 3.67
C ASP A 70 -24.21 -6.39 3.55
N ALA A 71 -25.23 -7.11 3.05
CA ALA A 71 -25.18 -8.54 2.78
C ALA A 71 -24.40 -8.89 1.49
N GLN A 72 -24.11 -7.90 0.64
CA GLN A 72 -23.40 -8.05 -0.63
C GLN A 72 -21.98 -7.45 -0.59
N ILE A 73 -21.52 -7.01 0.59
CA ILE A 73 -20.18 -6.49 0.79
C ILE A 73 -19.43 -7.49 1.66
N HIS A 74 -18.41 -8.11 1.07
CA HIS A 74 -17.61 -9.14 1.69
C HIS A 74 -16.25 -8.58 2.12
N VAL A 75 -15.79 -9.02 3.29
CA VAL A 75 -14.52 -8.66 3.92
C VAL A 75 -13.72 -9.95 4.10
N THR A 76 -12.47 -9.94 3.64
CA THR A 76 -11.48 -10.98 3.95
C THR A 76 -10.26 -10.30 4.54
N VAL A 77 -9.91 -10.62 5.78
CA VAL A 77 -8.68 -10.09 6.40
C VAL A 77 -7.66 -11.21 6.51
N LEU A 78 -6.48 -11.01 5.93
CA LEU A 78 -5.35 -11.94 5.95
C LEU A 78 -4.13 -11.26 6.54
N GLY A 79 -3.31 -11.99 7.31
CA GLY A 79 -2.05 -11.47 7.82
C GLY A 79 -1.38 -12.42 8.81
N GLN A 80 -0.21 -12.04 9.30
CA GLN A 80 0.53 -12.84 10.27
C GLN A 80 0.35 -12.27 11.69
N VAL A 81 -0.47 -12.94 12.49
CA VAL A 81 -0.58 -12.64 13.94
C VAL A 81 0.50 -13.33 14.76
N THR A 82 1.06 -14.42 14.23
CA THR A 82 2.28 -15.07 14.68
C THR A 82 3.29 -14.99 13.53
N PRO A 83 4.53 -14.48 13.75
CA PRO A 83 5.52 -14.36 12.68
C PRO A 83 5.74 -15.69 11.94
N GLY A 84 5.67 -15.64 10.62
CA GLY A 84 5.84 -16.81 9.75
C GLY A 84 4.62 -17.72 9.65
N GLN A 85 3.47 -17.38 10.24
CA GLN A 85 2.24 -18.17 10.17
C GLN A 85 1.09 -17.29 9.67
N TRP A 86 0.43 -17.69 8.60
CA TRP A 86 -0.66 -16.93 8.00
C TRP A 86 -1.99 -17.24 8.68
N SER A 87 -2.82 -16.22 8.82
CA SER A 87 -4.13 -16.34 9.44
C SER A 87 -5.16 -15.48 8.71
N TYR A 88 -6.42 -15.89 8.79
CA TYR A 88 -7.57 -15.10 8.37
C TYR A 88 -8.47 -14.73 9.56
N MET A 89 -9.20 -13.63 9.43
CA MET A 89 -10.14 -13.15 10.44
C MET A 89 -11.52 -13.78 10.28
N LYS A 90 -12.09 -14.24 11.40
CA LYS A 90 -13.49 -14.69 11.50
C LYS A 90 -14.43 -13.52 11.81
N PRO A 91 -15.76 -13.67 11.62
CA PRO A 91 -16.74 -12.60 11.90
C PRO A 91 -16.67 -12.01 13.32
N ASP A 92 -16.19 -12.77 14.31
CA ASP A 92 -16.03 -12.32 15.70
C ASP A 92 -14.72 -11.55 15.98
N GLY A 93 -13.90 -11.34 14.94
CA GLY A 93 -12.58 -10.70 15.01
C GLY A 93 -11.44 -11.60 15.51
N THR A 94 -11.71 -12.88 15.79
CA THR A 94 -10.64 -13.84 16.08
C THR A 94 -9.89 -14.23 14.80
N MET A 95 -8.62 -14.60 14.96
CA MET A 95 -7.75 -15.00 13.84
C MET A 95 -7.57 -16.51 13.88
N ALA A 96 -7.79 -17.19 12.75
CA ALA A 96 -7.52 -18.61 12.57
C ALA A 96 -6.41 -18.81 11.54
N HIS A 97 -5.57 -19.82 11.79
CA HIS A 97 -4.55 -20.24 10.82
C HIS A 97 -5.21 -20.62 9.49
N ILE A 98 -4.58 -20.29 8.36
CA ILE A 98 -5.05 -20.75 7.05
C ILE A 98 -4.94 -22.28 6.97
N ASN A 99 -5.83 -22.91 6.21
CA ASN A 99 -5.87 -24.36 6.10
C ASN A 99 -6.35 -24.76 4.71
N HIS A 100 -5.52 -25.46 3.95
CA HIS A 100 -5.85 -25.93 2.60
C HIS A 100 -7.05 -26.88 2.60
N LEU A 101 -7.31 -27.58 3.70
CA LEU A 101 -8.49 -28.44 3.83
C LEU A 101 -9.80 -27.64 3.86
N ASP A 102 -9.76 -26.35 4.23
CA ASP A 102 -10.94 -25.47 4.22
C ASP A 102 -11.49 -25.30 2.79
N ALA A 103 -10.68 -25.56 1.75
CA ALA A 103 -11.12 -25.56 0.36
C ALA A 103 -12.20 -26.61 0.07
N THR A 104 -12.28 -27.69 0.86
CA THR A 104 -13.29 -28.75 0.68
C THR A 104 -14.22 -28.91 1.88
N ALA A 105 -14.09 -28.03 2.88
CA ALA A 105 -14.93 -28.04 4.07
C ALA A 105 -16.39 -27.59 3.74
N PRO A 106 -17.37 -27.93 4.59
CA PRO A 106 -18.73 -27.40 4.42
C PRO A 106 -18.74 -25.87 4.40
N GLY A 107 -19.34 -25.29 3.36
CA GLY A 107 -19.39 -23.83 3.17
C GLY A 107 -18.25 -23.24 2.35
N HIS A 108 -17.35 -24.05 1.78
CA HIS A 108 -16.37 -23.59 0.80
C HIS A 108 -17.03 -22.92 -0.42
N LEU A 109 -16.26 -22.09 -1.13
CA LEU A 109 -16.65 -21.41 -2.35
C LEU A 109 -16.28 -22.25 -3.58
N VAL A 110 -17.07 -22.15 -4.65
CA VAL A 110 -16.76 -22.81 -5.94
C VAL A 110 -16.80 -21.79 -7.07
N LYS A 111 -15.74 -21.72 -7.87
CA LYS A 111 -15.69 -20.89 -9.10
C LYS A 111 -15.06 -21.71 -10.23
N ASN A 112 -15.76 -21.77 -11.37
CA ASN A 112 -15.30 -22.49 -12.56
C ASN A 112 -14.90 -23.96 -12.30
N GLY A 113 -15.58 -24.62 -11.35
CA GLY A 113 -15.30 -26.01 -10.96
C GLY A 113 -14.07 -26.20 -10.08
N VAL A 114 -13.53 -25.12 -9.50
CA VAL A 114 -12.44 -25.16 -8.50
C VAL A 114 -12.99 -24.71 -7.16
N ASP A 115 -12.62 -25.44 -6.11
CA ASP A 115 -13.03 -25.16 -4.74
C ASP A 115 -12.02 -24.25 -4.03
N TYR A 116 -12.52 -23.34 -3.19
CA TYR A 116 -11.74 -22.35 -2.45
C TYR A 116 -12.25 -22.24 -1.00
N PRO A 117 -11.37 -22.02 -0.01
CA PRO A 117 -11.81 -21.70 1.35
C PRO A 117 -12.71 -20.47 1.37
N ASP A 118 -13.81 -20.50 2.14
CA ASP A 118 -14.54 -19.27 2.47
C ASP A 118 -13.93 -18.61 3.71
N MET A 119 -12.99 -17.70 3.47
CA MET A 119 -12.34 -16.90 4.52
C MET A 119 -13.02 -15.53 4.72
N SER A 120 -14.21 -15.34 4.14
CA SER A 120 -14.88 -14.04 4.11
C SER A 120 -16.04 -13.96 5.10
N PHE A 121 -16.41 -12.74 5.46
CA PHE A 121 -17.68 -12.44 6.10
C PHE A 121 -18.30 -11.19 5.49
N THR A 122 -19.60 -11.01 5.63
CA THR A 122 -20.34 -9.85 5.13
C THR A 122 -20.51 -8.79 6.20
N LEU A 123 -20.74 -7.55 5.79
CA LEU A 123 -21.00 -6.46 6.75
C LEU A 123 -22.27 -6.76 7.57
N ALA A 124 -23.28 -7.37 6.95
CA ALA A 124 -24.52 -7.75 7.60
C ALA A 124 -24.31 -8.77 8.74
N GLN A 125 -23.33 -9.68 8.61
CA GLN A 125 -23.01 -10.67 9.65
C GLN A 125 -22.38 -10.04 10.90
N VAL A 126 -21.66 -8.92 10.75
CA VAL A 126 -20.89 -8.29 11.84
C VAL A 126 -21.45 -6.94 12.29
N GLY A 127 -22.53 -6.45 11.68
CA GLY A 127 -23.05 -5.11 11.95
C GLY A 127 -22.07 -4.00 11.57
N GLY A 128 -21.17 -4.26 10.62
CA GLY A 128 -20.20 -3.31 10.09
C GLY A 128 -18.99 -2.97 10.97
N THR A 129 -18.78 -3.57 12.15
CA THR A 129 -17.56 -3.33 12.95
C THR A 129 -17.03 -4.60 13.60
N VAL A 130 -15.71 -4.81 13.53
CA VAL A 130 -14.99 -5.93 14.17
C VAL A 130 -13.81 -5.41 15.01
N PRO A 131 -13.38 -6.13 16.05
CA PRO A 131 -12.13 -5.80 16.73
C PRO A 131 -10.92 -6.22 15.88
N SER A 132 -9.92 -5.35 15.73
CA SER A 132 -8.61 -5.72 15.20
C SER A 132 -7.92 -6.75 16.09
N PRO A 133 -7.10 -7.68 15.56
CA PRO A 133 -6.14 -8.38 16.40
C PRO A 133 -5.15 -7.39 17.04
N PRO A 134 -4.58 -7.70 18.23
CA PRO A 134 -3.57 -6.86 18.87
C PRO A 134 -2.20 -6.93 18.17
N ALA A 135 -2.02 -7.86 17.23
CA ALA A 135 -0.83 -8.00 16.42
C ALA A 135 -1.19 -8.54 15.04
N ILE A 136 -0.68 -7.89 13.99
CA ILE A 136 -0.76 -8.34 12.59
C ILE A 136 0.37 -7.73 11.79
N ARG A 137 1.05 -8.55 10.99
CA ARG A 137 2.14 -8.17 10.08
C ARG A 137 1.75 -8.52 8.66
N GLY A 138 2.03 -7.62 7.71
CA GLY A 138 1.68 -7.81 6.31
C GLY A 138 0.18 -8.03 6.11
N GLY A 139 -0.64 -7.31 6.88
CA GLY A 139 -2.09 -7.44 6.87
C GLY A 139 -2.70 -6.86 5.59
N ARG A 140 -3.68 -7.57 5.02
CA ARG A 140 -4.55 -7.08 3.95
C ARG A 140 -6.01 -7.26 4.33
N ILE A 141 -6.79 -6.23 4.10
CA ILE A 141 -8.25 -6.24 4.21
C ILE A 141 -8.79 -6.14 2.80
N TYR A 142 -9.15 -7.28 2.20
CA TYR A 142 -9.86 -7.31 0.93
C TYR A 142 -11.32 -6.93 1.16
N LEU A 143 -11.81 -6.04 0.30
CA LEU A 143 -13.20 -5.62 0.22
C LEU A 143 -13.70 -6.03 -1.15
N SER A 144 -14.84 -6.71 -1.22
CA SER A 144 -15.43 -7.14 -2.49
C SER A 144 -16.95 -6.99 -2.52
N LEU A 145 -17.48 -6.68 -3.70
CA LEU A 145 -18.86 -6.25 -3.91
C LEU A 145 -19.60 -7.26 -4.80
N GLY A 146 -20.74 -7.75 -4.31
CA GLY A 146 -21.61 -8.73 -4.98
C GLY A 146 -21.13 -10.18 -4.95
N SER A 147 -19.84 -10.40 -4.72
CA SER A 147 -19.19 -11.71 -4.56
C SER A 147 -18.02 -11.58 -3.58
N PRO A 148 -17.69 -12.62 -2.79
CA PRO A 148 -16.40 -12.68 -2.10
C PRO A 148 -15.25 -12.82 -3.12
N VAL A 149 -14.03 -12.62 -2.63
CA VAL A 149 -12.80 -13.01 -3.35
C VAL A 149 -12.52 -14.50 -3.17
N PHE A 150 -11.98 -15.13 -4.22
CA PHE A 150 -11.57 -16.53 -4.25
C PHE A 150 -10.06 -16.62 -4.06
N ILE A 151 -9.64 -17.06 -2.87
CA ILE A 151 -8.22 -17.11 -2.46
C ILE A 151 -7.85 -18.56 -2.14
N PRO A 152 -7.03 -19.25 -2.96
CA PRO A 152 -6.53 -20.57 -2.61
C PRO A 152 -5.50 -20.50 -1.49
N VAL A 153 -5.39 -21.58 -0.72
CA VAL A 153 -4.36 -21.80 0.30
C VAL A 153 -3.39 -22.86 -0.21
N SER A 154 -2.08 -22.66 0.02
CA SER A 154 -1.06 -23.61 -0.42
C SER A 154 -1.18 -24.95 0.33
N PRO A 155 -0.85 -26.10 -0.28
CA PRO A 155 -1.02 -27.41 0.35
C PRO A 155 -0.24 -27.64 1.66
N ASP A 156 0.73 -26.78 1.97
CA ASP A 156 1.54 -26.80 3.19
C ASP A 156 1.08 -25.78 4.25
N ASP A 157 -0.03 -25.08 3.98
CA ASP A 157 -0.59 -24.01 4.81
C ASP A 157 0.37 -22.84 5.07
N GLN A 158 1.45 -22.71 4.28
CA GLN A 158 2.45 -21.65 4.43
C GLN A 158 2.17 -20.40 3.60
N GLY A 159 1.12 -20.40 2.78
CA GLY A 159 0.79 -19.28 1.91
C GLY A 159 -0.59 -19.35 1.31
N TRP A 160 -0.93 -18.30 0.58
CA TRP A 160 -2.21 -18.11 -0.10
C TRP A 160 -1.99 -17.40 -1.44
N GLY A 161 -2.88 -17.63 -2.40
CA GLY A 161 -2.81 -17.01 -3.72
C GLY A 161 -3.72 -15.79 -3.82
N GLY A 162 -3.16 -14.58 -3.78
CA GLY A 162 -3.96 -13.38 -4.04
C GLY A 162 -4.43 -13.27 -5.50
N PRO A 163 -5.45 -12.44 -5.79
CA PRO A 163 -5.88 -12.19 -7.17
C PRO A 163 -4.73 -11.71 -8.08
N ASP A 164 -4.54 -12.34 -9.24
CA ASP A 164 -3.56 -11.93 -10.25
C ASP A 164 -4.27 -11.32 -11.48
N PRO A 165 -4.26 -9.98 -11.64
CA PRO A 165 -4.90 -9.32 -12.78
C PRO A 165 -4.25 -9.64 -14.13
N ARG A 166 -3.07 -10.27 -14.15
CA ARG A 166 -2.38 -10.69 -15.40
C ARG A 166 -2.81 -12.08 -15.85
N ASN A 167 -3.41 -12.87 -14.95
CA ASN A 167 -3.91 -14.19 -15.30
C ASN A 167 -5.36 -14.06 -15.83
N PRO A 168 -5.63 -14.23 -17.13
CA PRO A 168 -6.98 -14.13 -17.66
C PRO A 168 -7.92 -15.24 -17.15
N ARG A 169 -7.37 -16.29 -16.52
CA ARG A 169 -8.13 -17.36 -15.87
C ARG A 169 -8.22 -17.18 -14.35
N ASP A 170 -7.79 -16.05 -13.80
CA ASP A 170 -7.94 -15.78 -12.37
C ASP A 170 -9.44 -15.80 -12.00
N PRO A 171 -9.84 -16.51 -10.93
CA PRO A 171 -11.24 -16.63 -10.53
C PRO A 171 -11.86 -15.28 -10.11
N ASN A 172 -11.04 -14.27 -9.82
CA ASN A 172 -11.46 -12.92 -9.42
C ASN A 172 -11.48 -11.93 -10.59
N SER A 173 -11.22 -12.38 -11.82
CA SER A 173 -11.19 -11.51 -13.01
C SER A 173 -12.50 -10.73 -13.21
N ASP A 174 -13.64 -11.29 -12.77
CA ASP A 174 -14.98 -10.71 -12.82
C ASP A 174 -15.55 -10.25 -11.46
N VAL A 175 -14.69 -10.10 -10.45
CA VAL A 175 -15.07 -9.60 -9.11
C VAL A 175 -14.65 -8.14 -8.96
N TYR A 176 -15.57 -7.30 -8.48
CA TYR A 176 -15.21 -5.97 -7.99
C TYR A 176 -14.58 -6.12 -6.60
N TYR A 177 -13.25 -6.01 -6.53
CA TYR A 177 -12.51 -6.02 -5.28
C TYR A 177 -11.47 -4.91 -5.24
N ASP A 178 -11.08 -4.53 -4.03
CA ASP A 178 -9.92 -3.70 -3.74
C ASP A 178 -9.43 -4.03 -2.31
N TRP A 179 -8.33 -3.45 -1.83
CA TRP A 179 -7.83 -3.76 -0.49
C TRP A 179 -7.17 -2.58 0.24
N TYR A 180 -7.14 -2.72 1.57
CA TYR A 180 -6.38 -1.88 2.48
C TYR A 180 -5.23 -2.69 3.09
N GLU A 181 -4.04 -2.12 3.14
CA GLU A 181 -2.85 -2.77 3.71
C GLU A 181 -2.56 -2.18 5.09
N TYR A 182 -2.13 -3.01 6.04
CA TYR A 182 -1.68 -2.52 7.34
C TYR A 182 -0.75 -3.46 8.11
N THR A 183 -0.02 -2.90 9.05
CA THR A 183 0.77 -3.62 10.06
C THR A 183 0.65 -2.89 11.40
N TYR A 184 0.50 -3.66 12.48
CA TYR A 184 0.39 -3.15 13.83
C TYR A 184 0.75 -4.24 14.83
N VAL A 185 1.55 -3.92 15.85
CA VAL A 185 1.85 -4.82 16.96
C VAL A 185 1.81 -4.02 18.24
N HIS A 186 0.80 -4.25 19.08
CA HIS A 186 0.59 -3.50 20.31
C HIS A 186 1.84 -3.46 21.19
N GLY A 187 2.31 -2.25 21.50
CA GLY A 187 3.50 -2.01 22.32
C GLY A 187 4.85 -2.24 21.63
N GLU A 188 4.87 -2.69 20.37
CA GLU A 188 6.11 -3.00 19.63
C GLU A 188 6.22 -2.23 18.30
N VAL A 189 5.18 -2.29 17.46
CA VAL A 189 5.15 -1.71 16.12
C VAL A 189 3.95 -0.79 16.01
N ALA A 190 4.23 0.51 15.79
CA ALA A 190 3.20 1.50 15.52
C ALA A 190 2.35 1.11 14.30
N PHE A 191 1.09 1.52 14.29
CA PHE A 191 0.21 1.27 13.15
C PHE A 191 0.77 1.98 11.91
N GLY A 192 0.92 1.23 10.83
CA GLY A 192 1.10 1.75 9.48
C GLY A 192 0.08 1.11 8.54
N GLY A 193 -0.61 1.91 7.74
CA GLY A 193 -1.56 1.36 6.76
C GLY A 193 -1.95 2.34 5.66
N ASN A 194 -2.47 1.81 4.55
CA ASN A 194 -2.72 2.56 3.33
C ASN A 194 -3.83 1.94 2.48
N THR A 195 -4.57 2.80 1.77
CA THR A 195 -5.23 2.38 0.52
C THR A 195 -4.15 2.21 -0.55
N THR A 196 -4.41 1.46 -1.63
CA THR A 196 -3.39 1.29 -2.66
C THR A 196 -3.96 1.26 -4.07
N GLN A 197 -3.21 1.82 -5.02
CA GLN A 197 -3.45 1.73 -6.46
C GLN A 197 -2.23 1.10 -7.15
N VAL A 198 -1.34 0.49 -6.39
CA VAL A 198 -0.08 -0.02 -6.91
C VAL A 198 -0.31 -1.10 -7.96
N ASP A 199 -1.35 -1.92 -7.80
CA ASP A 199 -1.69 -3.00 -8.73
C ASP A 199 -2.97 -2.72 -9.53
N GLN A 200 -3.96 -2.07 -8.92
CA GLN A 200 -5.22 -1.73 -9.56
C GLN A 200 -6.02 -0.69 -8.76
N PHE A 201 -7.02 -0.11 -9.41
CA PHE A 201 -8.17 0.53 -8.75
C PHE A 201 -9.44 -0.27 -9.08
N GLY A 202 -10.10 -0.79 -8.06
CA GLY A 202 -11.39 -1.49 -8.19
C GLY A 202 -12.54 -0.52 -7.98
N PHE A 203 -12.59 0.10 -6.80
CA PHE A 203 -13.58 1.10 -6.40
C PHE A 203 -13.02 2.03 -5.32
N PRO A 204 -13.63 3.21 -5.09
CA PRO A 204 -13.14 4.17 -4.10
C PRO A 204 -13.16 3.61 -2.66
N ILE A 205 -12.01 3.70 -1.98
CA ILE A 205 -11.89 3.43 -0.54
C ILE A 205 -11.39 4.69 0.16
N THR A 206 -11.99 5.04 1.29
CA THR A 206 -11.41 5.97 2.27
C THR A 206 -10.93 5.23 3.52
N SER A 207 -9.90 5.74 4.18
CA SER A 207 -9.39 5.25 5.46
C SER A 207 -9.28 6.40 6.45
N TRP A 208 -10.16 6.42 7.45
CA TRP A 208 -10.14 7.37 8.55
C TRP A 208 -9.50 6.72 9.77
N LEU A 209 -8.30 7.18 10.12
CA LEU A 209 -7.49 6.64 11.21
C LEU A 209 -7.42 7.65 12.35
N ARG A 210 -7.64 7.16 13.58
CA ARG A 210 -7.60 7.97 14.80
C ARG A 210 -6.77 7.31 15.89
N GLN A 211 -6.06 8.12 16.66
CA GLN A 211 -5.38 7.70 17.89
C GLN A 211 -5.35 8.83 18.93
N SER A 212 -6.17 8.71 19.97
CA SER A 212 -6.31 9.75 21.00
C SER A 212 -5.02 10.05 21.76
N SER A 213 -4.14 9.06 21.97
CA SER A 213 -2.88 9.26 22.72
C SER A 213 -1.90 10.20 22.04
N THR A 214 -2.05 10.41 20.73
CA THR A 214 -1.15 11.23 19.91
C THR A 214 -1.88 12.41 19.26
N GLY A 215 -3.22 12.44 19.37
CA GLY A 215 -4.08 13.41 18.69
C GLY A 215 -4.17 13.18 17.19
N TYR A 216 -3.71 12.03 16.67
CA TYR A 216 -3.80 11.71 15.25
C TYR A 216 -5.27 11.53 14.85
N ASP A 217 -5.72 12.27 13.85
CA ASP A 217 -7.04 12.16 13.24
C ASP A 217 -6.90 12.59 11.77
N ASN A 218 -6.91 11.62 10.86
CA ASN A 218 -6.71 11.90 9.44
C ASN A 218 -7.50 10.93 8.57
N THR A 219 -7.91 11.43 7.39
CA THR A 219 -8.59 10.63 6.36
C THR A 219 -7.80 10.66 5.07
N GLN A 220 -7.48 9.48 4.53
CA GLN A 220 -6.85 9.29 3.22
C GLN A 220 -7.76 8.48 2.29
N GLY A 221 -7.49 8.52 0.99
CA GLY A 221 -8.19 7.70 -0.02
C GLY A 221 -8.96 8.54 -1.04
N ILE A 222 -10.01 7.98 -1.63
CA ILE A 222 -10.78 8.59 -2.74
C ILE A 222 -12.25 8.69 -2.35
N THR A 223 -12.83 9.89 -2.49
CA THR A 223 -14.25 10.17 -2.15
C THR A 223 -15.18 10.28 -3.35
N ARG A 224 -14.62 10.41 -4.56
CA ARG A 224 -15.39 10.41 -5.82
C ARG A 224 -16.08 9.07 -6.02
N THR A 225 -17.19 9.05 -6.73
CA THR A 225 -17.83 7.78 -7.16
C THR A 225 -16.93 7.03 -8.13
N ARG A 226 -17.10 5.72 -8.24
CA ARG A 226 -16.36 4.88 -9.21
C ARG A 226 -16.61 5.36 -10.63
N ALA A 227 -17.86 5.73 -10.95
CA ALA A 227 -18.22 6.26 -12.27
C ALA A 227 -17.43 7.55 -12.61
N GLU A 228 -17.35 8.49 -11.66
CA GLU A 228 -16.55 9.72 -11.83
C GLU A 228 -15.06 9.41 -12.01
N VAL A 229 -14.49 8.50 -11.21
CA VAL A 229 -13.07 8.12 -11.33
C VAL A 229 -12.81 7.50 -12.70
N VAL A 230 -13.63 6.54 -13.14
CA VAL A 230 -13.47 5.86 -14.43
C VAL A 230 -13.63 6.82 -15.61
N GLN A 231 -14.59 7.75 -15.53
CA GLN A 231 -14.81 8.77 -16.55
C GLN A 231 -13.62 9.74 -16.64
N GLN A 232 -13.13 10.22 -15.50
CA GLN A 232 -12.03 11.16 -15.45
C GLN A 232 -10.71 10.52 -15.87
N TYR A 233 -10.46 9.27 -15.48
CA TYR A 233 -9.30 8.51 -15.95
C TYR A 233 -9.25 8.47 -17.48
N ALA A 234 -10.38 8.12 -18.10
CA ALA A 234 -10.50 8.04 -19.54
C ALA A 234 -10.29 9.40 -20.26
N ALA A 235 -10.59 10.50 -19.58
CA ALA A 235 -10.40 11.85 -20.10
C ALA A 235 -8.98 12.41 -19.84
N SER A 236 -8.22 11.85 -18.90
CA SER A 236 -6.96 12.43 -18.44
C SER A 236 -5.70 11.74 -18.97
N VAL A 237 -5.75 10.44 -19.22
CA VAL A 237 -4.53 9.65 -19.52
C VAL A 237 -4.23 9.58 -21.02
N GLY A 238 -2.95 9.48 -21.36
CA GLY A 238 -2.50 9.29 -22.74
C GLY A 238 -2.87 7.92 -23.31
N ALA A 239 -2.72 7.79 -24.64
CA ALA A 239 -3.12 6.60 -25.40
C ALA A 239 -2.49 5.29 -24.89
N ALA A 240 -1.26 5.34 -24.36
CA ALA A 240 -0.57 4.18 -23.79
C ALA A 240 -1.28 3.60 -22.55
N PHE A 241 -1.94 4.46 -21.76
CA PHE A 241 -2.58 4.08 -20.49
C PHE A 241 -4.09 3.85 -20.64
N ALA A 242 -4.74 4.40 -21.67
CA ALA A 242 -6.17 4.23 -21.90
C ALA A 242 -6.65 2.75 -21.88
N PRO A 243 -5.90 1.76 -22.43
CA PRO A 243 -6.30 0.34 -22.38
C PRO A 243 -6.26 -0.30 -20.99
N LEU A 244 -5.65 0.35 -19.98
CA LEU A 244 -5.60 -0.15 -18.61
C LEU A 244 -6.96 -0.11 -17.91
N ARG A 245 -7.91 0.69 -18.42
CA ARG A 245 -9.28 0.75 -17.93
C ARG A 245 -10.08 -0.46 -18.44
N GLY A 246 -10.26 -1.45 -17.58
CA GLY A 246 -11.17 -2.56 -17.78
C GLY A 246 -12.55 -2.33 -17.15
N THR A 247 -13.45 -3.32 -17.29
CA THR A 247 -14.79 -3.29 -16.70
C THR A 247 -14.74 -3.28 -15.17
N TYR A 248 -14.00 -4.22 -14.59
CA TYR A 248 -13.96 -4.46 -13.14
C TYR A 248 -12.97 -3.56 -12.41
N ARG A 249 -11.90 -3.15 -13.10
CA ARG A 249 -10.77 -2.42 -12.51
C ARG A 249 -10.03 -1.58 -13.54
N ILE A 250 -9.29 -0.59 -13.06
CA ILE A 250 -8.23 0.08 -13.81
C ILE A 250 -6.91 -0.55 -13.36
N THR A 251 -6.29 -1.37 -14.20
CA THR A 251 -5.07 -2.13 -13.88
C THR A 251 -3.86 -1.20 -13.89
N ALA A 252 -2.96 -1.30 -12.91
CA ALA A 252 -1.74 -0.50 -12.88
C ALA A 252 -0.72 -0.98 -13.94
N PRO A 253 0.18 -0.11 -14.43
CA PRO A 253 1.23 -0.50 -15.37
C PRO A 253 2.07 -1.71 -14.93
N ARG A 254 2.45 -1.82 -13.64
CA ARG A 254 3.21 -2.97 -13.13
C ARG A 254 2.48 -4.31 -13.16
N SER A 255 1.16 -4.26 -13.30
CA SER A 255 0.26 -5.41 -13.23
C SER A 255 -0.44 -5.64 -14.57
N SER A 256 0.08 -5.03 -15.65
CA SER A 256 -0.43 -5.14 -17.01
C SER A 256 0.68 -5.57 -17.96
N ASP A 257 0.43 -6.62 -18.73
CA ASP A 257 1.36 -7.12 -19.75
C ASP A 257 1.71 -6.05 -20.81
N LEU A 258 0.92 -4.97 -20.92
CA LEU A 258 1.20 -3.87 -21.83
C LEU A 258 2.52 -3.17 -21.53
N PHE A 259 2.86 -2.98 -20.25
CA PHE A 259 4.04 -2.20 -19.82
C PHE A 259 5.21 -3.07 -19.34
N LEU A 260 4.99 -4.38 -19.24
CA LEU A 260 6.03 -5.35 -18.89
C LEU A 260 6.79 -5.83 -20.12
N GLU A 261 7.79 -6.68 -19.92
CA GLU A 261 8.61 -7.25 -20.99
C GLU A 261 7.74 -7.94 -22.06
N GLY A 262 8.02 -7.64 -23.34
CA GLY A 262 7.21 -8.14 -24.46
C GLY A 262 5.94 -7.32 -24.75
N GLY A 263 5.53 -6.43 -23.84
CA GLY A 263 4.36 -5.56 -23.99
C GLY A 263 4.51 -4.47 -25.04
N ALA A 264 3.38 -3.99 -25.57
CA ALA A 264 3.34 -2.92 -26.58
C ALA A 264 3.87 -1.57 -26.06
N GLN A 265 3.81 -1.34 -24.74
CA GLN A 265 4.28 -0.14 -24.05
C GLN A 265 5.56 -0.39 -23.23
N GLN A 266 6.24 -1.52 -23.45
CA GLN A 266 7.45 -1.89 -22.70
C GLN A 266 8.59 -0.86 -22.84
N ASN A 267 8.54 0.04 -23.83
CA ASN A 267 9.55 1.08 -24.05
C ASN A 267 9.10 2.50 -23.66
N HIS A 268 7.94 2.64 -22.98
CA HIS A 268 7.29 3.93 -22.70
C HIS A 268 8.22 4.96 -22.01
N LEU A 269 9.06 4.51 -21.06
CA LEU A 269 9.97 5.39 -20.33
C LEU A 269 11.43 5.32 -20.82
N THR A 270 11.73 4.52 -21.85
CA THR A 270 13.12 4.27 -22.28
C THR A 270 13.84 5.57 -22.64
N ALA A 271 13.21 6.48 -23.39
CA ALA A 271 13.84 7.75 -23.75
C ALA A 271 14.18 8.63 -22.53
N ALA A 272 13.31 8.68 -21.53
CA ALA A 272 13.54 9.46 -20.31
C ALA A 272 14.66 8.85 -19.45
N ILE A 273 14.70 7.52 -19.35
CA ILE A 273 15.77 6.79 -18.65
C ILE A 273 17.11 7.03 -19.36
N ASP A 274 17.13 6.90 -20.69
CA ASP A 274 18.32 7.15 -21.51
C ASP A 274 18.85 8.57 -21.32
N GLN A 275 17.96 9.56 -21.33
CA GLN A 275 18.31 10.95 -21.13
C GLN A 275 18.90 11.19 -19.73
N ALA A 276 18.29 10.67 -18.67
CA ALA A 276 18.80 10.81 -17.31
C ALA A 276 20.18 10.15 -17.16
N TRP A 277 20.34 8.91 -17.64
CA TRP A 277 21.63 8.22 -17.56
C TRP A 277 22.72 8.91 -18.38
N ALA A 278 22.39 9.38 -19.59
CA ALA A 278 23.33 10.13 -20.43
C ALA A 278 23.76 11.44 -19.75
N TYR A 279 22.83 12.19 -19.16
CA TYR A 279 23.12 13.43 -18.46
C TYR A 279 24.13 13.24 -17.33
N TYR A 280 23.92 12.21 -16.50
CA TYR A 280 24.82 11.90 -15.38
C TYR A 280 26.15 11.25 -15.79
N THR A 281 26.42 11.06 -17.10
CA THR A 281 27.78 10.73 -17.58
C THR A 281 28.67 11.96 -17.64
N THR A 282 28.12 13.14 -17.93
CA THR A 282 28.86 14.40 -18.07
C THR A 282 28.65 15.34 -16.89
N HIS A 283 27.58 15.16 -16.13
CA HIS A 283 27.25 15.93 -14.94
C HIS A 283 27.31 15.05 -13.70
N GLN A 284 27.79 15.60 -12.58
CA GLN A 284 27.76 14.88 -11.31
C GLN A 284 26.31 14.69 -10.88
N PHE A 285 25.90 13.45 -10.63
CA PHE A 285 24.67 13.17 -9.91
C PHE A 285 24.85 13.63 -8.46
N THR A 286 23.95 14.46 -7.97
CA THR A 286 23.90 14.85 -6.56
C THR A 286 22.45 14.95 -6.10
N LEU A 287 22.09 14.16 -5.09
CA LEU A 287 20.79 14.21 -4.42
C LEU A 287 20.99 14.49 -2.93
N ASN A 288 20.37 15.56 -2.44
CA ASN A 288 20.35 15.92 -1.03
C ASN A 288 18.94 15.72 -0.48
N ARG A 289 18.78 14.88 0.54
CA ARG A 289 17.49 14.64 1.20
C ARG A 289 17.72 14.22 2.65
N LEU A 290 16.83 14.53 3.58
CA LEU A 290 16.81 13.98 4.94
C LEU A 290 18.19 13.94 5.68
N GLY A 291 19.07 14.92 5.44
CA GLY A 291 20.42 14.94 6.02
C GLY A 291 21.42 13.98 5.39
N GLU A 292 21.08 13.39 4.25
CA GLU A 292 21.90 12.50 3.43
C GLU A 292 22.22 13.13 2.08
N THR A 293 23.45 12.94 1.62
CA THR A 293 23.92 13.33 0.29
C THR A 293 24.37 12.09 -0.47
N PHE A 294 23.75 11.86 -1.61
CA PHE A 294 24.20 10.89 -2.59
C PHE A 294 24.93 11.63 -3.70
N SER A 295 26.16 11.25 -4.01
CA SER A 295 26.89 11.82 -5.15
C SER A 295 27.55 10.74 -6.00
N GLY A 296 27.47 10.88 -7.32
CA GLY A 296 27.98 9.86 -8.23
C GLY A 296 28.11 10.32 -9.67
N ARG A 297 28.50 9.37 -10.52
CA ARG A 297 28.61 9.56 -11.96
C ARG A 297 28.30 8.27 -12.70
N VAL A 298 27.66 8.38 -13.85
CA VAL A 298 27.41 7.23 -14.74
C VAL A 298 28.66 6.94 -15.57
N THR A 299 29.10 5.68 -15.56
CA THR A 299 30.09 5.13 -16.49
C THR A 299 29.50 3.90 -17.16
N GLY A 300 29.44 3.89 -18.50
CA GLY A 300 28.70 2.87 -19.24
C GLY A 300 27.22 2.88 -18.84
N SER A 301 26.73 1.75 -18.34
CA SER A 301 25.33 1.59 -17.88
C SER A 301 25.16 1.69 -16.36
N THR A 302 26.20 2.09 -15.61
CA THR A 302 26.17 2.03 -14.14
C THR A 302 26.47 3.39 -13.54
N LEU A 303 25.57 3.86 -12.66
CA LEU A 303 25.83 4.96 -11.74
C LEU A 303 26.64 4.40 -10.57
N THR A 304 27.89 4.83 -10.44
CA THR A 304 28.70 4.57 -9.25
C THR A 304 28.61 5.79 -8.34
N PHE A 305 28.25 5.59 -7.08
CA PHE A 305 27.94 6.69 -6.16
C PHE A 305 28.49 6.44 -4.74
N SER A 306 28.53 7.50 -3.95
CA SER A 306 28.76 7.49 -2.51
C SER A 306 27.55 8.05 -1.76
N LYS A 307 27.38 7.65 -0.50
CA LYS A 307 26.40 8.20 0.45
C LYS A 307 27.17 8.81 1.61
N ASN A 308 27.05 10.11 1.82
CA ASN A 308 27.78 10.85 2.86
C ASN A 308 29.30 10.57 2.85
N GLY A 309 29.88 10.39 1.66
CA GLY A 309 31.30 10.06 1.47
C GLY A 309 31.66 8.57 1.57
N ALA A 310 30.76 7.70 2.03
CA ALA A 310 30.98 6.25 2.04
C ALA A 310 30.63 5.62 0.68
N GLY A 311 31.40 4.63 0.22
CA GLY A 311 31.21 3.96 -1.07
C GLY A 311 32.49 3.27 -1.57
N PRO A 312 32.52 2.76 -2.83
CA PRO A 312 31.50 2.94 -3.85
C PRO A 312 30.30 2.00 -3.69
N PHE A 313 29.13 2.52 -4.06
CA PHE A 313 27.89 1.78 -4.31
C PHE A 313 27.52 1.87 -5.79
N THR A 314 26.60 1.02 -6.26
CA THR A 314 26.23 0.99 -7.68
C THR A 314 24.73 0.95 -7.91
N LEU A 315 24.29 1.59 -8.99
CA LEU A 315 22.94 1.46 -9.52
C LEU A 315 23.03 1.27 -11.04
N ARG A 316 22.63 0.09 -11.52
CA ARG A 316 22.56 -0.19 -12.96
C ARG A 316 21.37 0.56 -13.58
N LYS A 317 21.50 0.91 -14.86
CA LYS A 317 20.43 1.50 -15.65
C LYS A 317 19.20 0.59 -15.66
N PRO A 318 18.02 1.05 -15.22
CA PRO A 318 16.79 0.29 -15.28
C PRO A 318 16.23 0.26 -16.71
N THR A 319 15.35 -0.68 -16.98
CA THR A 319 14.46 -0.68 -18.15
C THR A 319 13.15 0.04 -17.82
N SER A 320 12.32 0.34 -18.84
CA SER A 320 10.99 0.91 -18.59
C SER A 320 10.07 -0.03 -17.77
N PRO A 321 10.06 -1.36 -17.98
CA PRO A 321 9.37 -2.30 -17.09
C PRO A 321 9.89 -2.25 -15.64
N ASP A 322 11.21 -2.16 -15.45
CA ASP A 322 11.79 -2.00 -14.11
C ASP A 322 11.25 -0.74 -13.42
N VAL A 323 11.12 0.38 -14.13
CA VAL A 323 10.57 1.62 -13.56
C VAL A 323 9.09 1.49 -13.22
N MET A 324 8.28 0.90 -14.12
CA MET A 324 6.84 0.73 -13.86
C MET A 324 6.60 -0.16 -12.64
N ALA A 325 7.42 -1.19 -12.45
CA ALA A 325 7.31 -2.14 -11.35
C ALA A 325 8.18 -1.78 -10.11
N CYS A 326 8.98 -0.71 -10.17
CA CYS A 326 10.07 -0.44 -9.22
C CYS A 326 10.91 -1.69 -8.91
N ALA A 327 11.31 -2.42 -9.96
CA ALA A 327 11.95 -3.73 -9.87
C ALA A 327 13.38 -3.70 -10.44
N GLY A 328 13.96 -4.89 -10.59
CA GLY A 328 15.27 -5.07 -11.22
C GLY A 328 16.35 -4.25 -10.51
N PRO A 329 17.15 -3.44 -11.24
CA PRO A 329 18.17 -2.59 -10.63
C PRO A 329 17.68 -1.67 -9.52
N LEU A 330 16.42 -1.22 -9.57
CA LEU A 330 15.85 -0.26 -8.61
C LEU A 330 15.52 -0.88 -7.24
N ALA A 331 15.46 -2.21 -7.16
CA ALA A 331 15.15 -2.95 -5.94
C ALA A 331 16.22 -3.99 -5.55
N SER A 332 17.39 -3.93 -6.22
CA SER A 332 18.50 -4.86 -6.01
C SER A 332 19.66 -4.23 -5.23
N GLY A 333 20.54 -5.08 -4.71
CA GLY A 333 21.73 -4.64 -4.00
C GLY A 333 21.54 -4.55 -2.48
N ASN A 334 22.48 -3.88 -1.82
CA ASN A 334 22.40 -3.61 -0.39
C ASN A 334 21.40 -2.48 -0.07
N ASP A 335 21.15 -2.22 1.21
CA ASP A 335 20.15 -1.24 1.64
C ASP A 335 20.39 0.18 1.09
N THR A 336 21.64 0.61 0.94
CA THR A 336 21.98 1.92 0.36
C THR A 336 21.71 1.97 -1.14
N GLU A 337 21.94 0.87 -1.86
CA GLU A 337 21.64 0.74 -3.29
C GLU A 337 20.13 0.72 -3.55
N LYS A 338 19.39 -0.05 -2.75
CA LYS A 338 17.91 -0.06 -2.77
C LYS A 338 17.33 1.29 -2.42
N GLN A 339 17.91 1.98 -1.44
CA GLN A 339 17.48 3.31 -1.04
C GLN A 339 17.60 4.31 -2.21
N LEU A 340 18.71 4.33 -2.94
CA LEU A 340 18.83 5.19 -4.12
C LEU A 340 17.98 4.69 -5.30
N GLY A 341 17.83 3.37 -5.46
CA GLY A 341 16.93 2.77 -6.44
C GLY A 341 15.48 3.21 -6.26
N ALA A 342 14.99 3.28 -5.03
CA ALA A 342 13.65 3.81 -4.71
C ALA A 342 13.48 5.28 -5.13
N GLU A 343 14.48 6.13 -4.86
CA GLU A 343 14.46 7.53 -5.29
C GLU A 343 14.38 7.67 -6.81
N PHE A 344 15.20 6.89 -7.55
CA PHE A 344 15.15 6.88 -9.01
C PHE A 344 13.83 6.32 -9.53
N CYS A 345 13.26 5.29 -8.90
CA CYS A 345 11.94 4.79 -9.32
C CYS A 345 10.88 5.90 -9.23
N ALA A 346 10.83 6.60 -8.09
CA ALA A 346 9.89 7.70 -7.90
C ALA A 346 10.14 8.84 -8.89
N ALA A 347 11.39 9.27 -9.04
CA ALA A 347 11.74 10.37 -9.94
C ALA A 347 11.44 10.07 -11.42
N LEU A 348 11.66 8.83 -11.87
CA LEU A 348 11.37 8.40 -13.24
C LEU A 348 9.85 8.29 -13.48
N ASN A 349 9.09 7.69 -12.55
CA ASN A 349 7.62 7.64 -12.66
C ASN A 349 7.01 9.04 -12.72
N ARG A 350 7.56 9.98 -11.93
CA ARG A 350 7.09 11.38 -11.83
C ARG A 350 7.62 12.28 -12.97
N GLY A 351 8.53 11.79 -13.81
CA GLY A 351 9.09 12.54 -14.94
C GLY A 351 10.09 13.63 -14.54
N VAL A 352 10.77 13.49 -13.40
CA VAL A 352 11.71 14.49 -12.84
C VAL A 352 13.15 13.99 -12.69
N ALA A 353 13.45 12.76 -13.10
CA ALA A 353 14.76 12.11 -12.90
C ALA A 353 15.99 12.88 -13.43
N LEU A 354 15.80 13.79 -14.39
CA LEU A 354 16.88 14.58 -14.99
C LEU A 354 17.41 15.69 -14.08
N ASP A 355 16.57 16.26 -13.21
CA ASP A 355 16.91 17.39 -12.36
C ASP A 355 16.57 17.08 -10.90
N THR A 356 17.61 16.77 -10.10
CA THR A 356 17.45 16.44 -8.69
C THR A 356 16.89 17.58 -7.84
N ALA A 357 16.98 18.83 -8.30
CA ALA A 357 16.42 19.98 -7.59
C ALA A 357 14.88 19.91 -7.47
N VAL A 358 14.22 19.21 -8.39
CA VAL A 358 12.76 19.08 -8.40
C VAL A 358 12.26 17.70 -7.94
N TRP A 359 13.14 16.78 -7.52
CA TRP A 359 12.75 15.45 -7.05
C TRP A 359 11.83 15.47 -5.82
N TYR A 360 11.91 16.54 -5.02
CA TYR A 360 11.08 16.75 -3.82
C TYR A 360 10.08 17.92 -4.00
N THR A 361 9.76 18.30 -5.24
CA THR A 361 8.83 19.39 -5.56
C THR A 361 7.55 18.85 -6.22
N PRO A 362 6.46 18.58 -5.46
CA PRO A 362 5.26 17.94 -6.01
C PRO A 362 4.61 18.67 -7.19
N ALA A 363 4.72 20.00 -7.25
CA ALA A 363 4.20 20.79 -8.37
C ALA A 363 4.92 20.53 -9.70
N ALA A 364 6.11 19.94 -9.70
CA ALA A 364 6.85 19.59 -10.91
C ALA A 364 6.48 18.20 -11.46
N TYR A 365 5.89 17.34 -10.65
CA TYR A 365 5.59 15.96 -11.03
C TYR A 365 4.55 15.89 -12.13
N TYR A 366 4.70 14.93 -13.04
CA TYR A 366 3.75 14.60 -14.09
C TYR A 366 3.46 15.75 -15.08
N THR A 367 4.36 16.72 -15.20
CA THR A 367 4.22 17.88 -16.12
C THR A 367 4.74 17.60 -17.53
N GLY A 368 5.75 16.74 -17.67
CA GLY A 368 6.38 16.38 -18.96
C GLY A 368 5.63 15.32 -19.77
N ALA A 369 6.20 14.90 -20.91
CA ALA A 369 5.60 13.89 -21.79
C ALA A 369 5.89 12.44 -21.35
N ALA A 370 7.08 12.16 -20.84
CA ALA A 370 7.47 10.83 -20.37
C ALA A 370 7.25 10.71 -18.86
N LYS A 371 6.13 10.08 -18.48
CA LYS A 371 5.67 9.95 -17.10
C LYS A 371 4.70 8.77 -16.97
N ASN A 372 4.40 8.41 -15.72
CA ASN A 372 3.35 7.47 -15.38
C ASN A 372 2.00 8.21 -15.24
N ASP A 373 1.22 8.28 -16.33
CA ASP A 373 -0.10 8.95 -16.31
C ASP A 373 -1.09 8.27 -15.37
N TYR A 374 -0.95 6.95 -15.16
CA TYR A 374 -1.79 6.20 -14.22
C TYR A 374 -1.62 6.74 -12.79
N ALA A 375 -0.38 6.81 -12.31
CA ALA A 375 -0.09 7.34 -10.97
C ALA A 375 -0.45 8.83 -10.88
N GLY A 376 -0.07 9.62 -11.89
CA GLY A 376 -0.39 11.04 -11.99
C GLY A 376 -1.89 11.30 -11.86
N PHE A 377 -2.74 10.49 -12.51
CA PHE A 377 -4.19 10.57 -12.38
C PHE A 377 -4.67 10.30 -10.95
N PHE A 378 -4.19 9.24 -10.29
CA PHE A 378 -4.68 8.90 -8.95
C PHE A 378 -4.37 9.97 -7.91
N HIS A 379 -3.24 10.68 -8.04
CA HIS A 379 -2.99 11.88 -7.22
C HIS A 379 -4.01 13.01 -7.47
N THR A 380 -4.68 13.09 -8.62
CA THR A 380 -5.70 14.13 -8.86
C THR A 380 -7.04 13.84 -8.16
N VAL A 381 -7.31 12.57 -7.87
CA VAL A 381 -8.57 12.13 -7.25
C VAL A 381 -8.42 11.73 -5.78
N GLY A 382 -7.20 11.47 -5.32
CA GLY A 382 -6.86 11.20 -3.92
C GLY A 382 -6.96 12.44 -3.03
N LEU A 383 -7.47 12.26 -1.81
CA LEU A 383 -7.49 13.29 -0.77
C LEU A 383 -6.08 13.81 -0.50
N GLY A 384 -5.94 15.14 -0.35
CA GLY A 384 -4.63 15.77 -0.16
C GLY A 384 -3.64 15.57 -1.31
N LYS A 385 -4.11 15.10 -2.48
CA LYS A 385 -3.28 14.61 -3.59
C LYS A 385 -2.36 13.44 -3.22
N ARG A 386 -2.77 12.65 -2.23
CA ARG A 386 -2.06 11.45 -1.77
C ARG A 386 -2.66 10.21 -2.43
N ALA A 387 -1.82 9.40 -3.05
CA ALA A 387 -2.22 8.15 -3.71
C ALA A 387 -1.02 7.21 -3.76
N TYR A 388 -1.25 5.90 -3.60
CA TYR A 388 -0.18 4.91 -3.72
C TYR A 388 -0.21 4.34 -5.14
N GLY A 389 0.24 5.11 -6.13
CA GLY A 389 0.08 4.79 -7.56
C GLY A 389 1.15 3.87 -8.14
N PHE A 390 2.28 3.72 -7.44
CA PHE A 390 3.39 2.82 -7.77
C PHE A 390 4.18 2.46 -6.49
N PRO A 391 5.02 1.42 -6.46
CA PRO A 391 5.57 0.86 -5.21
C PRO A 391 6.39 1.81 -4.31
N TYR A 392 6.97 2.88 -4.85
CA TYR A 392 7.76 3.86 -4.10
C TYR A 392 7.15 5.27 -4.11
N ASP A 393 5.81 5.35 -4.15
CA ASP A 393 5.11 6.65 -4.13
C ASP A 393 5.17 7.33 -2.75
N ASP A 394 5.58 6.61 -1.72
CA ASP A 394 5.88 7.13 -0.38
C ASP A 394 7.10 8.06 -0.35
N ILE A 395 7.98 8.00 -1.36
CA ILE A 395 9.07 8.99 -1.52
C ILE A 395 8.48 10.40 -1.59
N ASN A 396 9.01 11.29 -0.77
CA ASN A 396 8.50 12.65 -0.56
C ASN A 396 7.06 12.69 0.02
N ASP A 397 6.66 11.68 0.79
CA ASP A 397 5.35 11.62 1.47
C ASP A 397 4.16 11.68 0.49
N GLN A 398 4.24 11.14 -0.73
CA GLN A 398 3.14 11.30 -1.72
C GLN A 398 2.11 10.17 -1.72
N SER A 399 2.39 9.06 -1.03
CA SER A 399 1.44 7.96 -0.91
C SER A 399 0.30 8.26 0.07
N SER A 400 -0.74 7.43 0.05
CA SER A 400 -1.87 7.47 0.99
C SER A 400 -1.56 6.85 2.36
N VAL A 401 -0.30 6.52 2.63
CA VAL A 401 0.10 5.86 3.87
C VAL A 401 -0.15 6.73 5.09
N GLN A 402 -0.63 6.10 6.15
CA GLN A 402 -0.87 6.69 7.46
C GLN A 402 -0.06 5.91 8.48
N ILE A 403 0.85 6.61 9.17
CA ILE A 403 1.75 6.01 10.16
C ILE A 403 1.59 6.76 11.47
N LEU A 404 1.26 6.02 12.53
CA LEU A 404 1.18 6.56 13.88
C LEU A 404 2.57 6.66 14.50
N ASN A 405 2.75 7.59 15.43
CA ASN A 405 4.07 7.87 16.01
C ASN A 405 4.39 7.03 17.27
N ASN A 406 3.45 6.18 17.72
CA ASN A 406 3.65 5.26 18.82
C ASN A 406 2.86 3.95 18.62
N ALA A 407 3.12 2.94 19.47
CA ALA A 407 2.52 1.60 19.38
C ALA A 407 1.28 1.40 20.26
N ASP A 408 0.67 2.48 20.76
CA ASP A 408 -0.64 2.41 21.41
C ASP A 408 -1.69 1.99 20.38
N PRO A 409 -2.79 1.32 20.78
CA PRO A 409 -3.85 1.00 19.85
C PRO A 409 -4.45 2.29 19.24
N PRO A 410 -4.71 2.31 17.92
CA PRO A 410 -5.64 3.26 17.34
C PRO A 410 -6.93 3.34 18.17
N THR A 411 -7.54 4.51 18.23
CA THR A 411 -8.89 4.65 18.77
C THR A 411 -9.95 4.16 17.77
N GLY A 412 -9.62 4.17 16.47
CA GLY A 412 -10.41 3.48 15.46
C GLY A 412 -9.84 3.64 14.05
N LEU A 413 -10.12 2.64 13.22
CA LEU A 413 -9.94 2.67 11.78
C LEU A 413 -11.33 2.54 11.14
N THR A 414 -11.72 3.48 10.28
CA THR A 414 -12.95 3.38 9.49
C THR A 414 -12.60 3.30 8.01
N LEU A 415 -13.02 2.23 7.35
CA LEU A 415 -12.89 2.03 5.91
C LEU A 415 -14.22 2.36 5.23
N GLY A 416 -14.27 3.46 4.46
CA GLY A 416 -15.43 3.83 3.67
C GLY A 416 -15.40 3.13 2.31
N ILE A 417 -16.47 2.40 1.98
CA ILE A 417 -16.58 1.57 0.77
C ILE A 417 -17.48 2.28 -0.24
N GLY A 418 -16.88 2.94 -1.23
CA GLY A 418 -17.60 3.77 -2.21
C GLY A 418 -18.04 3.03 -3.47
N TRP A 419 -18.94 3.66 -4.23
CA TRP A 419 -19.35 3.24 -5.57
C TRP A 419 -19.65 4.44 -6.46
#